data_AF-A0A392V5D6-F1
#
_entry.id   AF-A0A392V5D6-F1
#
_cell.length_a   1.000
_cell.length_b   1.000
_cell.length_c   1.000
_cell.angle_alpha   90.00
_cell.angle_beta   90.00
_cell.angle_gamma   90.00
#
_symmetry.space_group_name_H-M   'P 1'
#
loop_
_entity.id
_entity.type
_entity.pdbx_description
1 polymer ?
#
loop_
_entity_poly.entity_id
_entity_poly.type
_entity_poly.pdbx_seq_one_letter_code
_entity_poly.pdbx_strand_id
1 'polypeptide(L)' 'PRGGWFGEIVLKKVGDGSETSFWTDTWLDETPLCVRFRLLFFLVVHKSSTMADLSSLGWGTGGGAWVLMR' A
#
# COMPACT_ATOMS: atom_id res chain seq x y z
N PRO A 1 19.97 2.96 1.89
CA PRO A 1 18.66 3.24 2.53
C PRO A 1 17.52 2.72 1.63
N ARG A 2 16.87 1.62 2.05
CA ARG A 2 15.97 0.81 1.20
C ARG A 2 14.47 1.15 1.36
N GLY A 3 14.12 2.26 2.00
CA GLY A 3 12.78 2.83 1.95
C GLY A 3 12.93 4.32 1.72
N GLY A 4 12.23 4.88 0.73
CA GLY A 4 12.15 6.34 0.60
C GLY A 4 11.54 6.95 1.87
N TRP A 5 11.70 8.27 2.05
CA TRP A 5 11.25 8.99 3.27
C TRP A 5 9.80 8.65 3.67
N PHE A 6 8.94 8.42 2.68
CA PHE A 6 7.53 8.10 2.86
C PHE A 6 7.32 6.70 3.43
N GLY A 7 8.00 5.69 2.90
CA GLY A 7 7.86 4.32 3.37
C GLY A 7 8.37 4.13 4.80
N GLU A 8 9.47 4.79 5.17
CA GLU A 8 10.00 4.72 6.55
C GLU A 8 9.07 5.37 7.58
N ILE A 9 8.45 6.51 7.25
CA ILE A 9 7.50 7.18 8.15
C ILE A 9 6.25 6.32 8.34
N VAL A 10 5.75 5.72 7.25
CA VAL A 10 4.57 4.85 7.29
C VAL A 10 4.84 3.58 8.10
N LEU A 11 5.96 2.91 7.86
CA LEU A 11 6.34 1.72 8.64
C LEU A 11 6.55 2.03 10.12
N LYS A 12 7.07 3.21 10.48
CA LYS A 12 7.12 3.60 11.91
C LYS A 12 5.73 3.69 12.57
N LYS A 13 4.68 4.01 11.80
CA LYS A 13 3.31 4.12 12.30
C LYS A 13 2.60 2.77 12.41
N VAL A 14 2.88 1.85 11.49
CA VAL A 14 2.18 0.55 11.38
C VAL A 14 3.04 -0.67 11.70
N GLY A 15 4.28 -0.46 12.12
CA GLY A 15 5.26 -1.53 12.34
C GLY A 15 5.80 -2.08 11.02
N ASP A 16 5.95 -3.40 10.94
CA ASP A 16 6.40 -4.06 9.70
C ASP A 16 5.32 -4.08 8.60
N GLY A 17 4.08 -3.68 8.92
CA GLY A 17 2.97 -3.62 7.99
C GLY A 17 2.45 -4.98 7.54
N SER A 18 2.84 -6.07 8.21
CA SER A 18 2.38 -7.43 7.90
C SER A 18 0.91 -7.67 8.26
N GLU A 19 0.43 -7.02 9.32
CA GLU A 19 -0.95 -7.12 9.79
C GLU A 19 -1.82 -5.93 9.33
N THR A 20 -1.32 -5.06 8.45
CA THR A 20 -2.03 -3.86 7.97
C THR A 20 -2.27 -3.94 6.47
N SER A 21 -3.55 -3.97 6.09
CA SER A 21 -3.99 -3.92 4.70
C SER A 21 -3.78 -2.54 4.11
N PHE A 22 -3.16 -2.47 2.93
CA PHE A 22 -2.89 -1.19 2.28
C PHE A 22 -4.18 -0.46 1.87
N TRP A 23 -5.20 -1.19 1.42
CA TRP A 23 -6.40 -0.59 0.84
C TRP A 23 -7.55 -0.39 1.82
N THR A 24 -7.71 -1.31 2.78
CA THR A 24 -8.90 -1.35 3.65
C THR A 24 -8.68 -0.72 5.01
N ASP A 25 -7.43 -0.61 5.47
CA ASP A 25 -7.15 -0.07 6.79
C ASP A 25 -6.88 1.43 6.74
N THR A 26 -7.20 2.11 7.84
CA THR A 26 -7.08 3.56 8.01
C THR A 26 -5.69 3.96 8.51
N TRP A 27 -4.64 3.47 7.84
CA TRP A 27 -3.26 3.69 8.28
C TRP A 27 -2.71 5.06 7.88
N LEU A 28 -3.11 5.55 6.69
CA LEU A 28 -2.70 6.87 6.19
C LEU A 28 -3.57 7.99 6.77
N ASP A 29 -4.88 7.78 6.83
CA ASP A 29 -5.90 8.76 7.19
C ASP A 29 -7.14 8.04 7.77
N GLU A 30 -8.11 8.79 8.27
CA GLU A 30 -9.34 8.27 8.88
C GLU A 30 -10.23 7.48 7.91
N THR A 31 -10.02 7.68 6.60
CA THR A 31 -10.76 6.97 5.56
C THR A 31 -9.84 5.99 4.81
N PRO A 32 -10.26 4.71 4.63
CA PRO A 32 -9.50 3.74 3.84
C PRO A 32 -9.23 4.19 2.41
N LEU A 33 -8.09 3.79 1.86
CA LEU A 33 -7.71 4.16 0.50
C LEU A 33 -8.67 3.60 -0.56
N CYS A 34 -9.30 2.44 -0.31
CA CYS A 34 -10.30 1.87 -1.23
C CYS A 34 -11.56 2.75 -1.37
N VAL A 35 -11.90 3.52 -0.33
CA VAL A 35 -13.04 4.44 -0.34
C VAL A 35 -12.67 5.77 -1.02
N ARG A 36 -11.46 6.28 -0.74
CA ARG A 36 -10.96 7.52 -1.36
C ARG A 36 -10.66 7.35 -2.84
N PHE A 37 -10.05 6.23 -3.22
CA PHE A 37 -9.57 5.95 -4.57
C PHE A 37 -10.28 4.73 -5.18
N ARG A 38 -11.62 4.76 -5.20
CA ARG A 38 -12.46 3.63 -5.67
C ARG A 38 -12.07 3.11 -7.06
N LEU A 39 -11.79 3.99 -8.01
CA LEU A 39 -11.41 3.58 -9.37
C LEU A 39 -10.06 2.86 -9.39
N LEU A 40 -9.07 3.39 -8.66
CA LEU A 40 -7.76 2.76 -8.57
C LEU A 40 -7.83 1.41 -7.86
N PHE A 41 -8.60 1.34 -6.78
CA PHE A 41 -8.86 0.10 -6.08
C PHE A 41 -9.55 -0.93 -6.97
N PHE A 42 -10.52 -0.53 -7.78
CA PHE A 42 -11.17 -1.44 -8.73
C PHE A 42 -10.18 -2.02 -9.74
N LEU A 43 -9.23 -1.20 -10.20
CA LEU A 43 -8.26 -1.59 -11.23
C LEU A 43 -7.06 -2.38 -10.69
N VAL A 44 -6.61 -2.16 -9.45
CA VAL A 44 -5.41 -2.82 -8.93
C VAL A 44 -5.62 -4.33 -8.74
N VAL A 45 -4.62 -5.15 -9.05
CA VAL A 45 -4.67 -6.61 -8.83
C VAL A 45 -4.52 -6.94 -7.34
N HIS A 46 -3.65 -6.21 -6.64
CA HIS A 46 -3.27 -6.43 -5.24
C HIS A 46 -4.22 -5.76 -4.24
N LYS A 47 -5.53 -6.03 -4.34
CA LYS A 47 -6.57 -5.38 -3.49
C LYS A 47 -6.48 -5.75 -2.01
N SER A 48 -6.02 -6.96 -1.70
CA SER A 48 -5.96 -7.51 -0.34
C SER A 48 -4.54 -7.59 0.21
N SER A 49 -3.57 -6.99 -0.49
CA SER A 49 -2.17 -7.04 -0.07
C SER A 49 -1.92 -6.14 1.13
N THR A 50 -1.07 -6.64 2.01
CA THR A 50 -0.60 -5.91 3.18
C THR A 50 0.44 -4.86 2.77
N MET A 51 0.79 -3.96 3.68
CA MET A 51 1.88 -3.02 3.42
C MET A 51 3.23 -3.73 3.26
N ALA A 52 3.46 -4.82 3.98
CA ALA A 52 4.66 -5.66 3.80
C ALA A 52 4.72 -6.25 2.39
N ASP A 53 3.60 -6.77 1.88
CA ASP A 53 3.51 -7.33 0.53
C ASP A 53 3.83 -6.27 -0.54
N LEU A 54 3.17 -5.11 -0.49
CA LEU A 54 3.39 -4.04 -1.49
C LEU A 54 4.78 -3.42 -1.37
N SER A 55 5.34 -3.36 -0.16
CA SER A 55 6.73 -2.94 0.06
C SER A 55 7.70 -3.88 -0.64
N SER A 56 7.51 -5.20 -0.50
CA SER A 56 8.32 -6.20 -1.18
C SER A 56 8.21 -6.14 -2.72
N LEU A 57 7.03 -5.74 -3.23
CA LEU A 57 6.75 -5.55 -4.66
C LEU A 57 7.28 -4.23 -5.24
N GLY A 58 7.89 -3.38 -4.41
CA GLY A 58 8.50 -2.13 -4.88
C GLY A 58 7.49 -1.03 -5.15
N TRP A 59 6.54 -0.80 -4.24
CA TRP A 59 5.61 0.34 -4.29
C TRP A 59 6.25 1.73 -4.56
N GLY A 60 7.54 1.90 -4.25
CA GLY A 60 8.34 3.11 -4.54
C GLY A 60 9.30 3.00 -5.74
N THR A 61 9.60 1.80 -6.25
CA THR A 61 10.59 1.59 -7.31
C THR A 61 10.21 0.39 -8.18
N GLY A 62 9.89 0.63 -9.46
CA GLY A 62 9.66 -0.44 -10.44
C GLY A 62 8.19 -0.86 -10.66
N GLY A 63 7.24 -0.29 -9.91
CA GLY A 63 5.81 -0.38 -10.24
C GLY A 63 5.15 -1.75 -10.03
N GLY A 64 5.86 -2.74 -9.46
CA GLY A 64 5.33 -4.09 -9.21
C GLY A 64 4.15 -4.13 -8.26
N ALA A 65 4.03 -3.14 -7.36
CA ALA A 65 2.86 -2.97 -6.50
C ALA A 65 1.62 -2.43 -7.23
N TRP A 66 1.81 -1.80 -8.40
CA TRP A 66 0.78 -1.07 -9.15
C TRP A 66 0.35 -1.81 -10.41
N VAL A 67 0.26 -3.14 -10.34
CA VAL A 67 -0.29 -3.94 -11.44
C VAL A 67 -1.79 -3.66 -11.54
N LEU A 68 -2.20 -3.12 -12.68
CA LEU A 68 -3.59 -2.86 -13.01
C LEU A 68 -4.14 -4.00 -13.86
N MET A 69 -5.44 -4.26 -13.70
CA MET A 69 -6.21 -5.14 -14.57
C MET A 69 -6.16 -4.57 -16.00
N ARG A 70 -5.83 -5.41 -16.97
CA ARG A 70 -5.84 -5.08 -18.40
C ARG A 70 -7.24 -5.14 -18.98
#